data_AF-A0A520D158-F1
#
_entry.id   AF-A0A520D158-F1
#
_cell.length_a   1.000
_cell.length_b   1.000
_cell.length_c   1.000
_cell.angle_alpha   90.00
_cell.angle_beta   90.00
_cell.angle_gamma   90.00
#
_symmetry.space_group_name_H-M   'P 1'
#
loop_
_entity.id
_entity.type
_entity.pdbx_description
1 polymer ?
#
loop_
_entity_poly.entity_id
_entity_poly.type
_entity_poly.pdbx_seq_one_letter_code
_entity_poly.pdbx_strand_id
1 'polypeptide(L)'
;MKTFSKSPKSVAIAIAVLFLMLFACKKGKEASPSPKANEMVSISLIGLKSDGGYAYKIGFNLPVTGDVENNPTCSKLILFENGVELPTPHSNHQSIRDFGQGQYSHWGTELYFSASDNTNPLLNGRKYSYIIK
;
A
#
# COMPACT_ATOMS: atom_id res chain seq x y z
N MET A 1 8.74 -78.48 -25.90
CA MET A 1 9.38 -77.93 -27.13
C MET A 1 9.20 -76.41 -27.12
N LYS A 2 10.19 -75.61 -27.57
CA LYS A 2 10.14 -74.11 -27.61
C LYS A 2 9.23 -73.66 -28.79
N THR A 3 8.76 -72.41 -29.02
CA THR A 3 9.14 -70.99 -28.75
C THR A 3 7.85 -70.12 -28.74
N PHE A 4 7.55 -69.14 -27.88
CA PHE A 4 8.08 -67.77 -27.58
C PHE A 4 8.08 -66.69 -28.69
N SER A 5 7.74 -65.45 -28.26
CA SER A 5 7.82 -64.11 -28.93
C SER A 5 6.54 -63.66 -29.69
N LYS A 6 6.00 -62.42 -29.62
CA LYS A 6 6.15 -61.25 -28.70
C LYS A 6 4.95 -60.26 -28.81
N SER A 7 5.03 -59.08 -28.19
CA SER A 7 4.02 -57.97 -28.12
C SER A 7 4.36 -56.76 -29.03
N PRO A 8 3.52 -55.69 -29.17
CA PRO A 8 3.27 -54.66 -28.12
C PRO A 8 1.76 -54.49 -27.79
N LYS A 9 1.26 -53.93 -26.66
CA LYS A 9 1.70 -52.94 -25.64
C LYS A 9 1.62 -51.45 -26.03
N SER A 10 0.41 -50.87 -25.92
CA SER A 10 0.02 -49.45 -25.67
C SER A 10 -1.52 -49.39 -25.83
N VAL A 11 -2.35 -48.60 -25.13
CA VAL A 11 -2.16 -47.41 -24.28
C VAL A 11 -3.01 -47.58 -23.00
N ALA A 12 -2.53 -47.07 -21.86
CA ALA A 12 -3.34 -46.85 -20.66
C ALA A 12 -3.55 -45.34 -20.44
N ILE A 13 -4.58 -44.96 -19.67
CA ILE A 13 -4.58 -43.90 -18.62
C ILE A 13 -6.04 -43.51 -18.33
N ALA A 14 -6.42 -43.52 -17.06
CA ALA A 14 -7.70 -42.99 -16.58
C ALA A 14 -7.59 -41.48 -16.32
N ILE A 15 -8.59 -40.71 -16.77
CA ILE A 15 -8.77 -39.27 -16.48
C ILE A 15 -10.27 -39.11 -16.17
N ALA A 16 -10.68 -39.16 -14.91
CA ALA A 16 -10.65 -38.06 -13.93
C ALA A 16 -11.70 -36.96 -14.21
N VAL A 17 -12.79 -37.05 -13.42
CA VAL A 17 -13.56 -35.91 -12.87
C VAL A 17 -14.00 -34.83 -13.87
N LEU A 18 -15.16 -35.01 -14.50
CA LEU A 18 -15.94 -33.90 -15.08
C LEU A 18 -16.96 -33.37 -14.06
N PHE A 19 -16.46 -32.73 -13.00
CA PHE A 19 -17.31 -31.92 -12.13
C PHE A 19 -17.77 -30.68 -12.89
N LEU A 20 -19.08 -30.57 -13.14
CA LEU A 20 -19.65 -29.47 -13.90
C LEU A 20 -19.46 -28.15 -13.14
N MET A 21 -18.53 -27.32 -13.61
CA MET A 21 -18.25 -26.02 -13.00
C MET A 21 -19.42 -25.04 -13.21
N LEU A 22 -20.28 -24.93 -12.20
CA LEU A 22 -21.17 -23.79 -11.99
C LEU A 22 -20.79 -23.01 -10.74
N PHE A 23 -19.49 -22.74 -10.57
CA PHE A 23 -19.06 -21.58 -9.78
C PHE A 23 -19.33 -20.32 -10.57
N ALA A 24 -20.57 -19.83 -10.47
CA ALA A 24 -20.92 -18.48 -10.86
C ALA A 24 -20.01 -17.52 -10.09
N CYS A 25 -19.00 -16.97 -10.77
CA CYS A 25 -18.08 -16.00 -10.21
C CYS A 25 -18.86 -14.73 -9.85
N LYS A 26 -19.33 -14.65 -8.60
CA LYS A 26 -19.85 -13.42 -8.01
C LYS A 26 -18.72 -12.41 -8.10
N LYS A 27 -18.83 -11.46 -9.05
CA LYS A 27 -18.10 -10.18 -9.00
C LYS A 27 -18.56 -9.43 -7.75
N GLY A 28 -18.01 -9.80 -6.60
CA GLY A 28 -18.03 -8.97 -5.41
C GLY A 28 -17.37 -7.65 -5.78
N LYS A 29 -18.03 -6.54 -5.47
CA LYS A 29 -17.33 -5.26 -5.40
C LYS A 29 -16.34 -5.40 -4.25
N GLU A 30 -15.05 -5.44 -4.56
CA GLU A 30 -14.02 -5.28 -3.54
C GLU A 30 -14.16 -3.87 -2.97
N ALA A 31 -14.89 -3.75 -1.87
CA ALA A 31 -14.73 -2.61 -0.99
C ALA A 31 -13.28 -2.66 -0.53
N SER A 32 -12.50 -1.61 -0.84
CA SER A 32 -11.12 -1.49 -0.39
C SER A 32 -11.07 -1.81 1.10
N PRO A 33 -10.23 -2.76 1.56
CA PRO A 33 -10.19 -3.12 2.96
C PRO A 33 -9.85 -1.86 3.76
N SER A 34 -10.77 -1.42 4.61
CA SER A 34 -10.48 -0.37 5.58
C SER A 34 -9.32 -0.89 6.44
N PRO A 35 -8.19 -0.17 6.52
CA PRO A 35 -7.00 -0.66 7.21
C PRO A 35 -7.37 -1.00 8.65
N LYS A 36 -7.02 -2.20 9.10
CA LYS A 36 -7.23 -2.56 10.50
C LYS A 36 -6.32 -1.70 11.35
N ALA A 37 -6.76 -1.34 12.55
CA ALA A 37 -5.91 -0.58 13.47
C ALA A 37 -4.58 -1.32 13.67
N ASN A 38 -3.47 -0.60 13.55
CA ASN A 38 -2.09 -1.06 13.60
C ASN A 38 -1.60 -1.94 12.41
N GLU A 39 -2.35 -2.05 11.32
CA GLU A 39 -1.87 -2.65 10.07
C GLU A 39 -0.92 -1.69 9.33
N MET A 40 0.29 -2.15 8.96
CA MET A 40 1.26 -1.34 8.23
C MET A 40 0.97 -1.35 6.72
N VAL A 41 0.45 -0.23 6.23
CA VAL A 41 0.12 -0.01 4.82
C VAL A 41 1.29 0.67 4.11
N SER A 42 1.78 0.10 3.01
CA SER A 42 2.81 0.74 2.18
C SER A 42 2.21 1.87 1.34
N ILE A 43 2.88 3.02 1.30
CA ILE A 43 2.49 4.15 0.46
C ILE A 43 3.00 3.90 -0.97
N SER A 44 2.08 3.90 -1.92
CA SER A 44 2.44 3.94 -3.34
C SER A 44 3.01 5.32 -3.68
N LEU A 45 4.24 5.36 -4.17
CA LEU A 45 4.86 6.58 -4.71
C LEU A 45 4.34 6.92 -6.12
N ILE A 46 3.55 6.02 -6.74
CA ILE A 46 2.88 6.29 -8.01
C ILE A 46 1.86 7.41 -7.79
N GLY A 47 2.04 8.52 -8.50
CA GLY A 47 1.18 9.70 -8.38
C GLY A 47 1.52 10.61 -7.19
N LEU A 48 2.59 10.35 -6.44
CA LEU A 48 3.14 11.31 -5.48
C LEU A 48 3.56 12.59 -6.24
N LYS A 49 3.13 13.75 -5.76
CA LYS A 49 3.37 15.07 -6.38
C LYS A 49 4.12 15.96 -5.41
N SER A 50 5.00 16.83 -5.90
CA SER A 50 5.51 17.92 -5.07
C SER A 50 4.40 18.94 -4.81
N ASP A 51 4.37 19.46 -3.58
CA ASP A 51 3.52 20.58 -3.13
C ASP A 51 4.36 21.87 -2.93
N GLY A 52 5.60 21.88 -3.45
CA GLY A 52 6.58 22.94 -3.26
C GLY A 52 7.56 22.66 -2.10
N GLY A 53 8.74 23.28 -2.16
CA GLY A 53 9.79 23.10 -1.14
C GLY A 53 10.12 21.61 -0.91
N TYR A 54 10.14 21.20 0.36
CA TYR A 54 10.33 19.80 0.75
C TYR A 54 9.03 18.97 0.83
N ALA A 55 7.86 19.56 0.55
CA ALA A 55 6.57 18.90 0.69
C ALA A 55 6.18 18.06 -0.53
N TYR A 56 5.69 16.85 -0.26
CA TYR A 56 5.14 15.91 -1.23
C TYR A 56 3.78 15.39 -0.76
N LYS A 57 2.84 15.28 -1.70
CA LYS A 57 1.46 14.86 -1.49
C LYS A 57 1.19 13.53 -2.19
N ILE A 58 0.60 12.56 -1.49
CA ILE A 58 0.27 11.24 -2.07
C ILE A 58 -0.76 11.33 -3.21
N GLY A 59 -0.71 10.39 -4.15
CA GLY A 59 -1.55 10.39 -5.35
C GLY A 59 -2.98 9.84 -5.17
N PHE A 60 -3.37 9.48 -3.95
CA PHE A 60 -4.64 8.81 -3.63
C PHE A 60 -5.19 9.28 -2.28
N ASN A 61 -6.49 9.14 -2.07
CA ASN A 61 -7.13 9.48 -0.80
C ASN A 61 -6.97 8.32 0.20
N LEU A 62 -6.69 8.66 1.45
CA LEU A 62 -6.70 7.72 2.56
C LEU A 62 -8.14 7.34 2.94
N PRO A 63 -8.38 6.08 3.38
CA PRO A 63 -9.71 5.57 3.72
C PRO A 63 -10.18 5.98 5.13
N VAL A 64 -9.44 6.87 5.80
CA VAL A 64 -9.70 7.39 7.14
C VAL A 64 -9.51 8.90 7.12
N THR A 65 -10.22 9.63 7.98
CA THR A 65 -10.08 11.08 8.11
C THR A 65 -8.93 11.41 9.06
N GLY A 66 -8.10 12.37 8.67
CA GLY A 66 -7.06 12.99 9.49
C GLY A 66 -7.53 14.28 10.15
N ASP A 67 -6.57 15.16 10.39
CA ASP A 67 -6.74 16.49 10.98
C ASP A 67 -7.65 17.37 10.13
N VAL A 68 -8.36 18.28 10.80
CA VAL A 68 -9.31 19.23 10.23
C VAL A 68 -9.26 20.55 11.00
N GLU A 69 -9.73 21.64 10.40
CA GLU A 69 -9.68 23.01 10.97
C GLU A 69 -10.17 23.11 12.43
N ASN A 70 -11.27 22.42 12.75
CA ASN A 70 -11.87 22.43 14.09
C ASN A 70 -11.32 21.35 15.04
N ASN A 71 -10.39 20.52 14.57
CA ASN A 71 -9.72 19.49 15.37
C ASN A 71 -8.36 19.13 14.73
N PRO A 72 -7.34 20.02 14.85
CA PRO A 72 -6.11 19.95 14.06
C PRO A 72 -5.10 18.89 14.52
N THR A 73 -5.46 18.06 15.51
CA THR A 73 -4.62 16.99 16.07
C THR A 73 -5.40 15.70 16.33
N CYS A 74 -6.42 15.40 15.51
CA CYS A 74 -7.26 14.20 15.68
C CYS A 74 -6.76 13.00 14.87
N SER A 75 -5.88 13.22 13.90
CA SER A 75 -5.25 12.14 13.14
C SER A 75 -4.49 11.18 14.07
N LYS A 76 -4.68 9.88 13.84
CA LYS A 76 -3.89 8.82 14.48
C LYS A 76 -2.92 8.14 13.52
N LEU A 77 -2.69 8.76 12.36
CA LEU A 77 -1.77 8.25 11.36
C LEU A 77 -0.34 8.45 11.84
N ILE A 78 0.43 7.36 11.87
CA ILE A 78 1.87 7.40 12.08
C ILE A 78 2.55 7.02 10.78
N LEU A 79 3.41 7.91 10.29
CA LEU A 79 4.16 7.76 9.05
C LEU A 79 5.57 7.22 9.35
N PHE A 80 6.04 6.30 8.51
CA PHE A 80 7.36 5.69 8.61
C PHE A 80 8.14 5.88 7.31
N GLU A 81 9.45 6.08 7.44
CA GLU A 81 10.44 6.04 6.38
C GLU A 81 11.41 4.88 6.65
N ASN A 82 11.49 3.91 5.74
CA ASN A 82 12.22 2.65 5.90
C ASN A 82 11.88 1.87 7.20
N GLY A 83 10.68 2.05 7.74
CA GLY A 83 10.24 1.45 9.00
C GLY A 83 10.61 2.23 10.27
N VAL A 84 11.28 3.39 10.14
CA VAL A 84 11.53 4.33 11.24
C VAL A 84 10.42 5.37 11.24
N GLU A 85 9.82 5.64 12.41
CA GLU A 85 8.77 6.65 12.58
C GLU A 85 9.31 8.05 12.25
N LEU A 86 8.59 8.80 11.41
CA LEU A 86 8.91 10.20 11.12
C LEU A 86 8.47 11.12 12.27
N PRO A 87 9.29 12.12 12.65
CA PRO A 87 9.26 12.69 14.01
C PRO A 87 8.12 13.66 14.29
N THR A 88 7.49 14.25 13.27
CA THR A 88 6.63 15.43 13.46
C THR A 88 5.29 15.30 12.72
N PRO A 89 4.29 14.65 13.33
CA PRO A 89 2.90 14.68 12.87
C PRO A 89 2.27 16.08 12.98
N HIS A 90 1.06 16.24 12.47
CA HIS A 90 0.23 17.45 12.61
C HIS A 90 0.90 18.75 12.14
N SER A 91 1.88 18.64 11.24
CA SER A 91 2.60 19.80 10.72
C SER A 91 1.70 20.59 9.78
N ASN A 92 1.68 21.92 9.90
CA ASN A 92 1.01 22.74 8.88
C ASN A 92 1.77 22.62 7.54
N HIS A 93 1.07 22.73 6.41
CA HIS A 93 1.68 22.46 5.11
C HIS A 93 2.85 23.41 4.78
N GLN A 94 2.82 24.65 5.26
CA GLN A 94 3.88 25.62 5.01
C GLN A 94 5.19 25.22 5.72
N SER A 95 5.12 24.77 6.98
CA SER A 95 6.28 24.23 7.70
C SER A 95 6.89 22.99 7.04
N ILE A 96 6.08 22.13 6.41
CA ILE A 96 6.59 21.01 5.60
C ILE A 96 7.36 21.52 4.38
N ARG A 97 6.84 22.51 3.66
CA ARG A 97 7.53 23.11 2.49
C ARG A 97 8.86 23.75 2.89
N ASP A 98 8.86 24.54 3.96
CA ASP A 98 9.98 25.41 4.34
C ASP A 98 11.11 24.65 5.06
N PHE A 99 10.78 23.70 5.94
CA PHE A 99 11.77 23.04 6.79
C PHE A 99 11.92 21.54 6.53
N GLY A 100 10.84 20.86 6.10
CA GLY A 100 10.80 19.43 5.85
C GLY A 100 11.19 18.58 7.07
N GLN A 101 12.30 17.84 7.01
CA GLN A 101 12.89 17.04 8.11
C GLN A 101 11.95 15.98 8.69
N GLY A 102 11.19 15.30 7.83
CA GLY A 102 10.23 14.28 8.26
C GLY A 102 8.95 14.84 8.89
N GLN A 103 8.69 16.15 8.75
CA GLN A 103 7.37 16.70 9.04
C GLN A 103 6.31 16.15 8.08
N TYR A 104 5.11 15.88 8.62
CA TYR A 104 3.95 15.44 7.84
C TYR A 104 2.62 15.94 8.40
N SER A 105 1.62 15.96 7.51
CA SER A 105 0.24 16.33 7.76
C SER A 105 -0.68 15.30 7.12
N HIS A 106 -1.55 14.70 7.94
CA HIS A 106 -2.68 13.92 7.43
C HIS A 106 -3.91 14.80 7.58
N TRP A 107 -4.33 15.46 6.49
CA TRP A 107 -5.35 16.51 6.50
C TRP A 107 -6.55 16.08 5.66
N GLY A 108 -7.74 16.01 6.25
CA GLY A 108 -8.92 15.47 5.60
C GLY A 108 -8.70 14.01 5.18
N THR A 109 -8.55 13.72 3.88
CA THR A 109 -8.19 12.38 3.37
C THR A 109 -6.84 12.37 2.64
N GLU A 110 -6.05 13.43 2.80
CA GLU A 110 -4.81 13.66 2.07
C GLU A 110 -3.60 13.54 3.01
N LEU A 111 -2.46 13.07 2.50
CA LEU A 111 -1.20 13.01 3.24
C LEU A 111 -0.13 13.84 2.53
N TYR A 112 0.39 14.82 3.25
CA TYR A 112 1.53 15.66 2.89
C TYR A 112 2.71 15.28 3.79
N PHE A 113 3.91 15.11 3.24
CA PHE A 113 5.10 14.79 4.02
C PHE A 113 6.39 15.26 3.35
N SER A 114 7.48 15.15 4.10
CA SER A 114 8.86 15.36 3.65
C SER A 114 9.72 14.15 4.03
N ALA A 115 10.82 13.90 3.33
CA ALA A 115 11.80 12.91 3.76
C ALA A 115 12.55 13.38 5.02
N SER A 116 13.05 12.45 5.82
CA SER A 116 13.76 12.74 7.09
C SER A 116 14.98 13.66 6.92
N ASP A 117 15.64 13.60 5.77
CA ASP A 117 16.84 14.37 5.41
C ASP A 117 16.63 15.34 4.24
N ASN A 118 15.37 15.71 3.96
CA ASN A 118 14.99 16.61 2.86
C ASN A 118 15.35 16.17 1.44
N THR A 119 15.79 14.92 1.25
CA THR A 119 15.94 14.34 -0.09
C THR A 119 14.58 14.11 -0.77
N ASN A 120 14.55 14.09 -2.11
CA ASN A 120 13.31 13.87 -2.86
C ASN A 120 12.79 12.43 -2.64
N PRO A 121 11.58 12.21 -2.08
CA PRO A 121 11.02 10.88 -1.85
C PRO A 121 10.84 10.01 -3.10
N LEU A 122 10.72 10.62 -4.29
CA LEU A 122 10.65 9.90 -5.57
C LEU A 122 12.00 9.32 -6.01
N LEU A 123 13.11 9.85 -5.49
CA LEU A 123 14.47 9.58 -5.98
C LEU A 123 15.39 8.96 -4.92
N ASN A 124 15.06 9.07 -3.63
CA ASN A 124 15.91 8.60 -2.54
C ASN A 124 15.83 7.08 -2.27
N GLY A 125 15.01 6.34 -3.03
CA GLY A 125 14.91 4.88 -2.98
C GLY A 125 14.31 4.31 -1.68
N ARG A 126 13.74 5.16 -0.82
CA ARG A 126 13.17 4.75 0.47
C ARG A 126 11.76 4.22 0.32
N LYS A 127 11.36 3.36 1.27
CA LYS A 127 9.99 2.87 1.40
C LYS A 127 9.26 3.70 2.44
N TYR A 128 8.07 4.16 2.13
CA TYR A 128 7.22 4.89 3.06
C TYR A 128 5.99 4.04 3.38
N SER A 129 5.58 4.01 4.64
CA SER A 129 4.43 3.25 5.11
C SER A 129 3.74 3.97 6.25
N TYR A 130 2.49 3.62 6.55
CA TYR A 130 1.78 4.18 7.70
C TYR A 130 1.01 3.11 8.47
N ILE A 131 0.69 3.41 9.73
CA ILE A 131 -0.36 2.71 10.52
C ILE A 131 -1.40 3.73 10.99
N ILE A 132 -2.57 3.23 11.38
CA ILE A 132 -3.57 3.99 12.15
C ILE A 132 -3.64 3.39 13.57
N LYS A 133 -3.36 4.18 14.61
CA LYS A 133 -3.51 3.78 16.03
C LYS A 133 -4.96 3.89 16.55
#